data_AF-A0A2S0VT38-F1
#
_entry.id   AF-A0A2S0VT38-F1
#
_cell.length_a   1.000
_cell.length_b   1.000
_cell.length_c   1.000
_cell.angle_alpha   90.00
_cell.angle_beta   90.00
_cell.angle_gamma   90.00
#
_symmetry.space_group_name_H-M   'P 1'
#
loop_
_entity.id
_entity.type
_entity.pdbx_description
1 polymer ?
#
loop_
_entity_poly.entity_id
_entity_poly.type
_entity_poly.pdbx_seq_one_letter_code
_entity_poly.pdbx_strand_id
1 'polypeptide(L)'
;MRMLIQYVKSCFSYFKLALGLLLVTTIPLSYAGSLEQAKQLHDRLAGVPADEARLNEMAALIDANQASAAADIAIDTPSFYSVTLKLFATPWTNEEQDIFRPLNDYSATVIGMVRDDIDFRQVLQGDIAYVGASSLDIPAYSTNNNNHYAALDEQSIDLKQHLEQVTQSSLNGFPPEATAGIMTTRQAARSFFYLGTNRAMLRFTLMNHLCTDLEPLKDNTRPSDRIRQDVSRSPGGDSRIFVNNCLACHSGMDPLAQAYAYYNFDFTNDRESGRIVYNADGSTDPDTGSRVQAKYHINATNFPYGFVTRNDDWINYWRQGINSKKLNWDETLPGKGAGAKSLGQELANSEAFAQCQVKKVFKTVCLREPKSTNDLAQVATSVASFKSHSYRLKNVFSELGVYCMGE
;
A
#
# COMPACT_ATOMS: atom_id res chain seq x y z
N MET A 1 31.04 -74.66 45.26
CA MET A 1 30.88 -73.47 46.13
C MET A 1 31.96 -72.44 45.82
N ARG A 2 31.92 -71.92 44.58
CA ARG A 2 32.81 -70.91 44.01
C ARG A 2 31.90 -69.84 43.41
N MET A 3 31.52 -68.84 44.19
CA MET A 3 30.92 -67.57 43.73
C MET A 3 30.70 -66.70 44.98
N LEU A 4 31.80 -66.19 45.55
CA LEU A 4 31.72 -65.25 46.67
C LEU A 4 32.95 -64.33 46.76
N ILE A 5 33.61 -64.05 45.63
CA ILE A 5 34.72 -63.09 45.55
C ILE A 5 34.64 -62.32 44.22
N GLN A 6 33.57 -61.54 44.01
CA GLN A 6 33.58 -60.53 42.93
C GLN A 6 32.55 -59.40 43.07
N TYR A 7 32.28 -58.92 44.29
CA TYR A 7 31.35 -57.79 44.50
C TYR A 7 31.83 -56.78 45.57
N VAL A 8 33.13 -56.50 45.67
CA VAL A 8 33.66 -55.49 46.61
C VAL A 8 34.60 -54.46 45.95
N LYS A 9 34.74 -54.44 44.62
CA LYS A 9 35.65 -53.49 43.92
C LYS A 9 35.01 -52.70 42.78
N SER A 10 33.75 -52.28 42.92
CA SER A 10 33.15 -51.32 41.97
C SER A 10 32.25 -50.26 42.64
N CYS A 11 32.56 -49.88 43.89
CA CYS A 11 31.80 -48.84 44.60
C CYS A 11 32.60 -47.55 44.87
N PHE A 12 33.83 -47.43 44.34
CA PHE A 12 34.74 -46.32 44.66
C PHE A 12 35.21 -45.49 43.45
N SER A 13 34.57 -45.61 42.29
CA SER A 13 34.97 -44.85 41.08
C SER A 13 33.84 -44.14 40.33
N TYR A 14 32.64 -44.04 40.91
CA TYR A 14 31.54 -43.22 40.38
C TYR A 14 31.20 -42.00 41.26
N PHE A 15 32.00 -41.73 42.30
CA PHE A 15 31.79 -40.60 43.21
C PHE A 15 32.63 -39.35 42.88
N LYS A 16 33.30 -39.33 41.72
CA LYS A 16 34.07 -38.16 41.24
C LYS A 16 33.65 -37.66 39.85
N LEU A 17 32.52 -38.12 39.32
CA LEU A 17 31.92 -37.64 38.07
C LEU A 17 30.50 -37.11 38.27
N ALA A 18 30.20 -36.59 39.47
CA ALA A 18 28.89 -36.04 39.84
C ALA A 18 28.97 -34.57 40.31
N LEU A 19 30.04 -33.86 39.94
CA LEU A 19 30.28 -32.47 40.35
C LEU A 19 30.87 -31.61 39.22
N GLY A 20 30.33 -31.76 38.00
CA GLY A 20 30.83 -31.03 36.83
C GLY A 20 29.81 -30.76 35.73
N LEU A 21 28.50 -30.93 36.01
CA LEU A 21 27.48 -30.75 34.99
C LEU A 21 26.13 -30.33 35.59
N LEU A 22 26.08 -29.21 36.30
CA LEU A 22 24.82 -28.54 36.62
C LEU A 22 25.00 -27.03 36.88
N LEU A 23 25.56 -26.32 35.91
CA LEU A 23 25.36 -24.88 35.75
C LEU A 23 25.00 -24.60 34.30
N VAL A 24 23.83 -25.10 33.88
CA VAL A 24 23.08 -24.42 32.83
C VAL A 24 22.40 -23.28 33.56
N THR A 25 23.11 -22.16 33.67
CA THR A 25 22.48 -20.89 33.99
C THR A 25 21.42 -20.67 32.91
N THR A 26 20.16 -20.69 33.31
CA THR A 26 19.11 -20.01 32.56
C THR A 26 19.59 -18.58 32.40
N ILE A 27 20.16 -18.23 31.25
CA ILE A 27 20.38 -16.84 30.89
C ILE A 27 18.98 -16.24 30.90
N PRO A 28 18.63 -15.35 31.85
CA PRO A 28 17.38 -14.62 31.71
C PRO A 28 17.45 -13.91 30.35
N LEU A 29 16.44 -14.11 29.52
CA LEU A 29 16.20 -13.21 28.40
C LEU A 29 16.17 -11.81 29.01
N SER A 30 17.21 -11.01 28.76
CA SER A 30 17.25 -9.62 29.17
C SER A 30 16.23 -8.89 28.31
N TYR A 31 15.00 -8.78 28.79
CA TYR A 31 14.04 -7.86 28.20
C TYR A 31 14.55 -6.45 28.45
N ALA A 32 14.52 -5.62 27.41
CA ALA A 32 14.67 -4.18 27.54
C ALA A 32 13.75 -3.69 28.68
N GLY A 33 14.26 -2.81 29.55
CA GLY A 33 13.42 -2.19 30.57
C GLY A 33 12.33 -1.33 29.92
N SER A 34 11.34 -0.93 30.71
CA SER A 34 10.22 -0.12 30.20
C SER A 34 10.67 1.18 29.54
N LEU A 35 11.77 1.77 30.01
CA LEU A 35 12.35 2.97 29.42
C LEU A 35 13.00 2.70 28.04
N GLU A 36 13.76 1.62 27.90
CA GLU A 36 14.32 1.22 26.60
C GLU A 36 13.22 0.85 25.60
N GLN A 37 12.16 0.15 26.06
CA GLN A 37 11.00 -0.17 25.24
C GLN A 37 10.23 1.09 24.82
N ALA A 38 10.03 2.04 25.74
CA ALA A 38 9.40 3.33 25.44
C ALA A 38 10.19 4.10 24.38
N LYS A 39 11.52 4.16 24.53
CA LYS A 39 12.40 4.81 23.56
C LYS A 39 12.29 4.18 22.18
N GLN A 40 12.38 2.85 22.12
CA GLN A 40 12.30 2.12 20.87
C GLN A 40 10.94 2.27 20.19
N LEU A 41 9.85 2.21 20.97
CA LEU A 41 8.49 2.44 20.49
C LEU A 41 8.35 3.85 19.90
N HIS A 42 8.83 4.86 20.61
CA HIS A 42 8.78 6.25 20.14
C HIS A 42 9.57 6.43 18.85
N ASP A 43 10.83 6.00 18.83
CA ASP A 43 11.72 6.20 17.67
C ASP A 43 11.16 5.51 16.41
N ARG A 44 10.60 4.31 16.56
CA ARG A 44 10.03 3.53 15.44
C ARG A 44 8.72 4.11 14.89
N LEU A 45 7.92 4.74 15.76
CA LEU A 45 6.66 5.36 15.35
C LEU A 45 6.89 6.81 14.90
N ALA A 46 7.41 7.66 15.77
CA ALA A 46 7.57 9.09 15.50
C ALA A 46 8.72 9.42 14.53
N GLY A 47 9.66 8.49 14.29
CA GLY A 47 10.79 8.70 13.39
C GLY A 47 11.88 9.64 13.92
N VAL A 48 11.75 10.10 15.17
CA VAL A 48 12.70 10.99 15.86
C VAL A 48 12.78 10.63 17.36
N PRO A 49 13.90 10.95 18.04
CA PRO A 49 14.01 10.78 19.48
C PRO A 49 13.01 11.62 20.27
N ALA A 50 12.43 11.06 21.33
CA ALA A 50 11.65 11.78 22.33
C ALA A 50 12.53 12.44 23.40
N ASP A 51 11.98 13.44 24.09
CA ASP A 51 12.55 13.97 25.32
C ASP A 51 12.34 13.02 26.52
N GLU A 52 13.09 13.27 27.60
CA GLU A 52 13.07 12.44 28.80
C GLU A 52 11.68 12.37 29.46
N ALA A 53 10.93 13.48 29.47
CA ALA A 53 9.63 13.52 30.12
C ALA A 53 8.62 12.60 29.41
N ARG A 54 8.59 12.66 28.07
CA ARG A 54 7.76 11.80 27.24
C ARG A 54 8.15 10.33 27.34
N LEU A 55 9.46 10.03 27.37
CA LEU A 55 9.93 8.65 27.56
C LEU A 55 9.53 8.08 28.92
N ASN A 56 9.61 8.86 29.99
CA ASN A 56 9.19 8.45 31.33
C ASN A 56 7.67 8.21 31.41
N GLU A 57 6.87 9.06 30.74
CA GLU A 57 5.41 8.87 30.64
C GLU A 57 5.08 7.55 29.92
N MET A 58 5.70 7.32 28.76
CA MET A 58 5.53 6.08 28.00
C MET A 58 5.98 4.84 28.79
N ALA A 59 7.10 4.92 29.50
CA ALA A 59 7.62 3.82 30.32
C ALA A 59 6.65 3.46 31.46
N ALA A 60 6.07 4.46 32.13
CA ALA A 60 5.06 4.24 33.17
C ALA A 60 3.80 3.54 32.62
N LEU A 61 3.37 3.89 31.40
CA LEU A 61 2.27 3.20 30.72
C LEU A 61 2.62 1.75 30.38
N ILE A 62 3.85 1.49 29.92
CA ILE A 62 4.32 0.13 29.64
C ILE A 62 4.34 -0.72 30.93
N ASP A 63 4.86 -0.18 32.03
CA ASP A 63 4.87 -0.83 33.34
C ASP A 63 3.44 -1.12 33.86
N ALA A 64 2.47 -0.28 33.49
CA ALA A 64 1.05 -0.46 33.79
C ALA A 64 0.33 -1.44 32.84
N ASN A 65 1.03 -2.12 31.93
CA ASN A 65 0.45 -2.96 30.85
C ASN A 65 -0.47 -2.18 29.89
N GLN A 66 -0.18 -0.90 29.67
CA GLN A 66 -0.90 0.01 28.77
C GLN A 66 -0.03 0.43 27.58
N ALA A 67 0.71 -0.52 27.00
CA ALA A 67 1.64 -0.24 25.89
C ALA A 67 0.97 0.41 24.66
N SER A 68 -0.30 0.12 24.38
CA SER A 68 -1.06 0.81 23.33
C SER A 68 -1.21 2.31 23.60
N ALA A 69 -1.44 2.71 24.85
CA ALA A 69 -1.49 4.14 25.21
C ALA A 69 -0.12 4.80 25.07
N ALA A 70 0.97 4.08 25.35
CA ALA A 70 2.32 4.56 25.07
C ALA A 70 2.55 4.76 23.56
N ALA A 71 2.06 3.84 22.72
CA ALA A 71 2.14 3.97 21.27
C ALA A 71 1.33 5.17 20.76
N ASP A 72 0.16 5.44 21.35
CA ASP A 72 -0.67 6.61 21.02
C ASP A 72 0.07 7.93 21.31
N ILE A 73 0.86 8.01 22.40
CA ILE A 73 1.73 9.17 22.66
C ILE A 73 2.73 9.39 21.52
N ALA A 74 3.36 8.33 21.02
CA ALA A 74 4.32 8.43 19.93
C ALA A 74 3.67 8.80 18.58
N ILE A 75 2.48 8.26 18.31
CA ILE A 75 1.67 8.58 17.11
C ILE A 75 1.14 10.02 17.16
N ASP A 76 0.90 10.56 18.35
CA ASP A 76 0.45 11.93 18.53
C ASP A 76 1.54 12.98 18.19
N THR A 77 2.82 12.58 18.15
CA THR A 77 3.93 13.45 17.80
C THR A 77 3.84 13.94 16.34
N PRO A 78 3.99 15.25 16.04
CA PRO A 78 3.92 15.77 14.67
C PRO A 78 4.83 15.07 13.64
N SER A 79 6.00 14.60 14.08
CA SER A 79 6.94 13.86 13.23
C SER A 79 6.43 12.51 12.75
N PHE A 80 5.48 11.88 13.43
CA PHE A 80 4.79 10.69 12.90
C PHE A 80 4.17 11.01 11.52
N TYR A 81 3.61 12.21 11.36
CA TYR A 81 2.96 12.64 10.12
C TYR A 81 3.97 13.17 9.09
N SER A 82 4.87 14.05 9.50
CA SER A 82 5.83 14.72 8.59
C SER A 82 7.02 13.85 8.19
N VAL A 83 7.37 12.83 8.98
CA VAL A 83 8.47 11.90 8.72
C VAL A 83 7.95 10.51 8.39
N THR A 84 7.35 9.82 9.36
CA THR A 84 7.02 8.39 9.23
C THR A 84 5.98 8.15 8.13
N LEU A 85 4.82 8.83 8.20
CA LEU A 85 3.75 8.64 7.22
C LEU A 85 4.12 9.21 5.83
N LYS A 86 4.90 10.28 5.77
CA LYS A 86 5.45 10.78 4.52
C LYS A 86 6.32 9.71 3.86
N LEU A 87 7.36 9.22 4.54
CA LEU A 87 8.26 8.18 4.01
C LEU A 87 7.52 6.88 3.68
N PHE A 88 6.48 6.54 4.47
CA PHE A 88 5.61 5.40 4.23
C PHE A 88 4.86 5.50 2.89
N ALA A 89 4.27 6.66 2.60
CA ALA A 89 3.45 6.87 1.40
C ALA A 89 4.27 7.20 0.15
N THR A 90 5.41 7.88 0.29
CA THR A 90 6.20 8.45 -0.82
C THR A 90 6.55 7.44 -1.92
N PRO A 91 7.00 6.20 -1.63
CA PRO A 91 7.30 5.20 -2.66
C PRO A 91 6.13 4.84 -3.57
N TRP A 92 4.90 5.12 -3.15
CA TRP A 92 3.70 4.76 -3.92
C TRP A 92 3.31 5.85 -4.92
N THR A 93 4.01 6.98 -4.89
CA THR A 93 3.72 8.19 -5.66
C THR A 93 4.53 8.31 -6.94
N ASN A 94 5.50 7.42 -7.17
CA ASN A 94 6.44 7.47 -8.29
C ASN A 94 6.80 6.07 -8.82
N GLU A 95 7.29 6.01 -10.06
CA GLU A 95 7.59 4.76 -10.75
C GLU A 95 8.83 4.05 -10.17
N GLU A 96 9.77 4.83 -9.64
CA GLU A 96 11.04 4.33 -9.08
C GLU A 96 10.90 3.77 -7.66
N GLN A 97 9.73 3.98 -7.03
CA GLN A 97 9.48 3.70 -5.61
C GLN A 97 10.50 4.38 -4.68
N ASP A 98 10.99 5.54 -5.09
CA ASP A 98 11.92 6.36 -4.34
C ASP A 98 11.23 6.96 -3.10
N ILE A 99 11.89 6.90 -1.95
CA ILE A 99 11.43 7.46 -0.67
C ILE A 99 11.72 8.96 -0.57
N PHE A 100 12.61 9.52 -1.41
CA PHE A 100 13.08 10.90 -1.32
C PHE A 100 12.32 11.88 -2.24
N ARG A 101 11.07 11.55 -2.62
CA ARG A 101 10.23 12.49 -3.38
C ARG A 101 9.55 13.52 -2.46
N PRO A 102 9.28 14.74 -2.96
CA PRO A 102 8.55 15.76 -2.20
C PRO A 102 7.15 15.31 -1.77
N LEU A 103 6.62 15.94 -0.71
CA LEU A 103 5.20 15.85 -0.38
C LEU A 103 4.35 16.27 -1.59
N ASN A 104 3.23 15.59 -1.81
CA ASN A 104 2.32 15.82 -2.94
C ASN A 104 0.89 15.45 -2.55
N ASP A 105 -0.08 15.68 -3.44
CA ASP A 105 -1.50 15.41 -3.16
C ASP A 105 -1.79 13.93 -2.83
N TYR A 106 -1.06 12.99 -3.41
CA TYR A 106 -1.18 11.57 -3.06
C TYR A 106 -0.71 11.29 -1.63
N SER A 107 0.53 11.68 -1.28
CA SER A 107 1.08 11.40 0.04
C SER A 107 0.37 12.19 1.14
N ALA A 108 0.01 13.45 0.90
CA ALA A 108 -0.80 14.24 1.81
C ALA A 108 -2.17 13.60 2.06
N THR A 109 -2.81 13.04 1.03
CA THR A 109 -4.09 12.33 1.18
C THR A 109 -3.94 11.09 2.04
N VAL A 110 -2.88 10.29 1.85
CA VAL A 110 -2.60 9.14 2.72
C VAL A 110 -2.37 9.58 4.17
N ILE A 111 -1.53 10.61 4.39
CA ILE A 111 -1.23 11.14 5.73
C ILE A 111 -2.51 11.60 6.43
N GLY A 112 -3.33 12.41 5.76
CA GLY A 112 -4.59 12.92 6.31
C GLY A 112 -5.61 11.81 6.60
N MET A 113 -5.74 10.82 5.71
CA MET A 113 -6.62 9.67 5.94
C MET A 113 -6.22 8.86 7.17
N VAL A 114 -4.91 8.65 7.39
CA VAL A 114 -4.42 7.99 8.60
C VAL A 114 -4.67 8.87 9.83
N ARG A 115 -4.42 10.19 9.75
CA ARG A 115 -4.67 11.14 10.83
C ARG A 115 -6.13 11.15 11.28
N ASP A 116 -7.07 11.14 10.34
CA ASP A 116 -8.49 11.32 10.63
C ASP A 116 -9.24 9.98 10.79
N ASP A 117 -8.49 8.87 10.92
CA ASP A 117 -9.03 7.51 11.14
C ASP A 117 -10.08 7.11 10.09
N ILE A 118 -9.88 7.56 8.84
CA ILE A 118 -10.73 7.23 7.71
C ILE A 118 -10.58 5.74 7.39
N ASP A 119 -11.69 5.08 7.04
CA ASP A 119 -11.67 3.74 6.46
C ASP A 119 -10.70 3.71 5.28
N PHE A 120 -9.56 3.05 5.45
CA PHE A 120 -8.46 3.17 4.50
C PHE A 120 -8.78 2.54 3.15
N ARG A 121 -9.87 1.77 3.01
CA ARG A 121 -10.34 1.33 1.69
C ARG A 121 -10.73 2.50 0.79
N GLN A 122 -11.15 3.63 1.39
CA GLN A 122 -11.44 4.87 0.65
C GLN A 122 -10.22 5.39 -0.12
N VAL A 123 -9.00 4.93 0.17
CA VAL A 123 -7.78 5.35 -0.52
C VAL A 123 -7.87 5.06 -2.02
N LEU A 124 -8.64 4.05 -2.46
CA LEU A 124 -8.83 3.73 -3.88
C LEU A 124 -10.19 4.14 -4.46
N GLN A 125 -11.14 4.64 -3.66
CA GLN A 125 -12.53 4.85 -4.13
C GLN A 125 -13.18 6.16 -3.64
N GLY A 126 -12.56 6.85 -2.69
CA GLY A 126 -13.13 8.03 -2.06
C GLY A 126 -13.12 9.25 -2.98
N ASP A 127 -14.10 10.13 -2.82
CA ASP A 127 -14.00 11.52 -3.27
C ASP A 127 -13.31 12.34 -2.17
N ILE A 128 -12.01 12.11 -2.00
CA ILE A 128 -11.24 12.61 -0.85
C ILE A 128 -9.86 13.07 -1.29
N ALA A 129 -9.46 14.23 -0.77
CA ALA A 129 -8.11 14.76 -0.85
C ALA A 129 -7.78 15.52 0.43
N TYR A 130 -6.50 15.75 0.67
CA TYR A 130 -6.03 16.63 1.73
C TYR A 130 -5.16 17.74 1.16
N VAL A 131 -5.42 18.96 1.62
CA VAL A 131 -4.69 20.18 1.26
C VAL A 131 -4.23 20.90 2.52
N GLY A 132 -3.22 21.76 2.42
CA GLY A 132 -2.83 22.67 3.49
C GLY A 132 -3.94 23.68 3.78
N ALA A 133 -4.10 23.99 5.06
CA ALA A 133 -5.14 24.87 5.55
C ALA A 133 -5.11 26.25 4.87
N SER A 134 -6.30 26.78 4.57
CA SER A 134 -6.46 28.08 3.90
C SER A 134 -5.87 29.27 4.67
N SER A 135 -5.60 29.11 5.97
CA SER A 135 -4.98 30.12 6.83
C SER A 135 -3.44 30.19 6.69
N LEU A 136 -2.82 29.28 5.94
CA LEU A 136 -1.37 29.24 5.75
C LEU A 136 -0.91 30.19 4.63
N ASP A 137 0.29 30.74 4.77
CA ASP A 137 0.95 31.52 3.73
C ASP A 137 1.72 30.61 2.75
N ILE A 138 0.96 29.82 1.99
CA ILE A 138 1.47 28.89 0.97
C ILE A 138 0.75 29.10 -0.36
N PRO A 139 1.34 28.70 -1.50
CA PRO A 139 0.65 28.73 -2.78
C PRO A 139 -0.68 27.97 -2.73
N ALA A 140 -1.72 28.48 -3.40
CA ALA A 140 -2.99 27.77 -3.53
C ALA A 140 -2.78 26.43 -4.25
N TYR A 141 -3.67 25.46 -3.97
CA TYR A 141 -3.68 24.19 -4.68
C TYR A 141 -3.76 24.43 -6.20
N SER A 142 -2.99 23.66 -6.96
CA SER A 142 -3.01 23.69 -8.41
C SER A 142 -3.13 22.28 -8.99
N THR A 143 -3.96 22.13 -10.01
CA THR A 143 -4.11 20.86 -10.73
C THR A 143 -2.93 20.55 -11.65
N ASN A 144 -2.01 21.50 -11.87
CA ASN A 144 -0.96 21.39 -12.89
C ASN A 144 0.48 21.53 -12.36
N ASN A 145 0.67 21.65 -11.04
CA ASN A 145 1.99 21.68 -10.41
C ASN A 145 1.91 21.17 -8.97
N ASN A 146 3.05 21.10 -8.27
CA ASN A 146 3.12 20.61 -6.89
C ASN A 146 3.50 21.69 -5.86
N ASN A 147 3.42 22.98 -6.22
CA ASN A 147 3.98 24.06 -5.40
C ASN A 147 3.31 24.16 -4.02
N HIS A 148 2.01 23.89 -3.94
CA HIS A 148 1.26 23.87 -2.68
C HIS A 148 1.85 22.89 -1.67
N TYR A 149 2.11 21.65 -2.08
CA TYR A 149 2.65 20.61 -1.21
C TYR A 149 4.15 20.73 -0.98
N ALA A 150 4.89 21.24 -1.97
CA ALA A 150 6.29 21.59 -1.80
C ALA A 150 6.46 22.65 -0.70
N ALA A 151 5.62 23.69 -0.69
CA ALA A 151 5.67 24.73 0.33
C ALA A 151 5.34 24.21 1.74
N LEU A 152 4.38 23.28 1.88
CA LEU A 152 4.11 22.60 3.16
C LEU A 152 5.35 21.91 3.72
N ASP A 153 6.11 21.25 2.86
CA ASP A 153 7.32 20.52 3.21
C ASP A 153 8.50 21.46 3.52
N GLU A 154 8.75 22.44 2.63
CA GLU A 154 9.83 23.41 2.75
C GLU A 154 9.68 24.32 3.98
N GLN A 155 8.45 24.70 4.33
CA GLN A 155 8.17 25.50 5.52
C GLN A 155 8.01 24.65 6.80
N SER A 156 8.18 23.32 6.70
CA SER A 156 8.02 22.40 7.84
C SER A 156 6.68 22.56 8.56
N ILE A 157 5.59 22.74 7.80
CA ILE A 157 4.25 22.90 8.34
C ILE A 157 3.84 21.63 9.10
N ASP A 158 3.22 21.79 10.27
CA ASP A 158 2.65 20.68 11.02
C ASP A 158 1.45 20.08 10.27
N LEU A 159 1.70 18.96 9.58
CA LEU A 159 0.69 18.25 8.81
C LEU A 159 -0.43 17.65 9.68
N LYS A 160 -0.15 17.37 10.96
CA LYS A 160 -1.17 16.93 11.91
C LYS A 160 -2.18 18.03 12.12
N GLN A 161 -1.72 19.26 12.33
CA GLN A 161 -2.60 20.39 12.62
C GLN A 161 -3.24 21.00 11.36
N HIS A 162 -2.49 21.08 10.26
CA HIS A 162 -2.84 21.97 9.15
C HIS A 162 -3.19 21.27 7.83
N LEU A 163 -3.35 19.94 7.79
CA LEU A 163 -4.03 19.31 6.67
C LEU A 163 -5.55 19.42 6.84
N GLU A 164 -6.25 19.85 5.80
CA GLU A 164 -7.71 19.93 5.74
C GLU A 164 -8.24 18.94 4.71
N GLN A 165 -9.24 18.16 5.12
CA GLN A 165 -9.93 17.25 4.21
C GLN A 165 -10.84 18.05 3.28
N VAL A 166 -10.75 17.79 1.99
CA VAL A 166 -11.63 18.32 0.95
C VAL A 166 -12.11 17.20 0.03
N THR A 167 -13.13 17.47 -0.80
CA THR A 167 -13.49 16.53 -1.87
C THR A 167 -12.54 16.71 -3.03
N GLN A 168 -12.12 15.61 -3.65
CA GLN A 168 -11.23 15.68 -4.80
C GLN A 168 -11.94 16.29 -6.02
N SER A 169 -13.25 16.05 -6.17
CA SER A 169 -14.11 16.66 -7.18
C SER A 169 -14.10 18.19 -7.15
N SER A 170 -13.96 18.78 -5.95
CA SER A 170 -13.84 20.24 -5.80
C SER A 170 -12.51 20.81 -6.32
N LEU A 171 -11.47 19.97 -6.43
CA LEU A 171 -10.13 20.36 -6.84
C LEU A 171 -9.90 20.20 -8.35
N ASN A 172 -10.30 19.04 -8.90
CA ASN A 172 -10.04 18.70 -10.30
C ASN A 172 -11.23 18.98 -11.24
N GLY A 173 -12.40 19.32 -10.70
CA GLY A 173 -13.62 19.57 -11.47
C GLY A 173 -14.25 18.30 -12.06
N PHE A 174 -13.84 17.12 -11.61
CA PHE A 174 -14.46 15.86 -12.01
C PHE A 174 -15.81 15.71 -11.32
N PRO A 175 -16.78 15.04 -11.96
CA PRO A 175 -17.97 14.66 -11.23
C PRO A 175 -17.60 13.66 -10.12
N PRO A 176 -18.27 13.68 -8.95
CA PRO A 176 -17.89 12.86 -7.80
C PRO A 176 -17.75 11.37 -8.10
N GLU A 177 -18.51 10.80 -9.02
CA GLU A 177 -18.40 9.38 -9.42
C GLU A 177 -17.12 9.05 -10.21
N ALA A 178 -16.45 10.05 -10.78
CA ALA A 178 -15.19 9.91 -11.53
C ALA A 178 -13.94 10.16 -10.67
N THR A 179 -14.08 10.38 -9.36
CA THR A 179 -12.94 10.37 -8.44
C THR A 179 -12.67 8.94 -7.96
N ALA A 180 -11.45 8.62 -7.51
CA ALA A 180 -11.07 7.29 -7.07
C ALA A 180 -9.89 7.35 -6.08
N GLY A 181 -10.07 8.14 -5.02
CA GLY A 181 -9.08 8.39 -3.98
C GLY A 181 -7.74 8.80 -4.58
N ILE A 182 -6.68 8.09 -4.20
CA ILE A 182 -5.33 8.42 -4.66
C ILE A 182 -5.13 8.20 -6.16
N MET A 183 -5.92 7.36 -6.84
CA MET A 183 -5.69 7.03 -8.26
C MET A 183 -5.97 8.22 -9.19
N THR A 184 -6.80 9.15 -8.75
CA THR A 184 -7.21 10.34 -9.50
C THR A 184 -6.61 11.64 -8.97
N THR A 185 -5.60 11.52 -8.11
CA THR A 185 -4.72 12.64 -7.75
C THR A 185 -3.86 13.07 -8.94
N ARG A 186 -3.42 14.33 -8.97
CA ARG A 186 -2.46 14.81 -9.96
C ARG A 186 -1.19 13.98 -9.88
N GLN A 187 -0.65 13.71 -8.69
CA GLN A 187 0.60 12.95 -8.57
C GLN A 187 0.47 11.52 -9.11
N ALA A 188 -0.61 10.79 -8.81
CA ALA A 188 -0.82 9.47 -9.41
C ALA A 188 -0.91 9.56 -10.94
N ALA A 189 -1.67 10.53 -11.46
CA ALA A 189 -1.82 10.70 -12.90
C ALA A 189 -0.48 11.03 -13.57
N ARG A 190 0.26 11.97 -12.97
CA ARG A 190 1.61 12.33 -13.36
C ARG A 190 2.46 11.08 -13.43
N SER A 191 2.42 10.18 -12.44
CA SER A 191 3.27 8.99 -12.39
C SER A 191 2.79 7.80 -13.24
N PHE A 192 1.49 7.57 -13.36
CA PHE A 192 0.96 6.28 -13.86
C PHE A 192 -0.10 6.38 -14.96
N PHE A 193 -0.61 7.59 -15.25
CA PHE A 193 -1.37 7.87 -16.48
C PHE A 193 -0.51 8.49 -17.59
N TYR A 194 0.78 8.70 -17.33
CA TYR A 194 1.74 9.22 -18.30
C TYR A 194 1.91 8.27 -19.47
N LEU A 195 1.48 8.73 -20.66
CA LEU A 195 1.51 7.98 -21.92
C LEU A 195 0.81 6.61 -21.83
N GLY A 196 0.98 5.78 -22.87
CA GLY A 196 0.41 4.44 -22.95
C GLY A 196 -1.11 4.41 -22.86
N THR A 197 -1.67 3.24 -22.49
CA THR A 197 -3.13 2.98 -22.45
C THR A 197 -3.62 2.74 -21.01
N ASN A 198 -3.03 3.44 -20.05
CA ASN A 198 -3.34 3.39 -18.61
C ASN A 198 -3.17 2.01 -17.91
N ARG A 199 -2.43 1.07 -18.51
CA ARG A 199 -2.06 -0.22 -17.85
C ARG A 199 -1.09 -0.02 -16.68
N ALA A 200 -0.25 1.01 -16.75
CA ALA A 200 0.67 1.38 -15.67
C ALA A 200 -0.08 1.75 -14.39
N MET A 201 -1.17 2.52 -14.47
CA MET A 201 -2.02 2.82 -13.31
C MET A 201 -2.50 1.56 -12.61
N LEU A 202 -3.03 0.57 -13.34
CA LEU A 202 -3.42 -0.69 -12.71
C LEU A 202 -2.23 -1.38 -12.05
N ARG A 203 -1.12 -1.54 -12.79
CA ARG A 203 0.07 -2.24 -12.29
C ARG A 203 0.57 -1.63 -10.98
N PHE A 204 0.75 -0.31 -10.94
CA PHE A 204 1.25 0.35 -9.74
C PHE A 204 0.23 0.36 -8.61
N THR A 205 -1.08 0.37 -8.88
CA THR A 205 -2.09 0.11 -7.84
C THR A 205 -1.95 -1.30 -7.25
N LEU A 206 -1.69 -2.33 -8.07
CA LEU A 206 -1.43 -3.68 -7.56
C LEU A 206 -0.17 -3.73 -6.68
N MET A 207 0.93 -3.14 -7.16
CA MET A 207 2.19 -3.11 -6.42
C MET A 207 2.07 -2.34 -5.11
N ASN A 208 1.41 -1.18 -5.15
CA ASN A 208 1.34 -0.26 -4.03
C ASN A 208 0.19 -0.56 -3.07
N HIS A 209 -0.84 -1.29 -3.46
CA HIS A 209 -1.98 -1.49 -2.58
C HIS A 209 -2.37 -2.95 -2.36
N LEU A 210 -1.88 -3.87 -3.20
CA LEU A 210 -2.06 -5.32 -3.05
C LEU A 210 -0.73 -6.07 -2.88
N CYS A 211 0.41 -5.36 -2.85
CA CYS A 211 1.74 -5.91 -2.63
C CYS A 211 2.09 -7.06 -3.59
N THR A 212 1.61 -6.97 -4.83
CA THR A 212 1.88 -7.92 -5.91
C THR A 212 2.05 -7.18 -7.23
N ASP A 213 2.76 -7.77 -8.18
CA ASP A 213 2.87 -7.26 -9.55
C ASP A 213 2.13 -8.21 -10.52
N LEU A 214 2.17 -7.90 -11.81
CA LEU A 214 1.57 -8.69 -12.89
C LEU A 214 2.22 -10.06 -13.05
N GLU A 215 3.54 -10.18 -12.85
CA GLU A 215 4.25 -11.44 -13.06
C GLU A 215 3.76 -12.56 -12.10
N PRO A 216 3.61 -12.34 -10.78
CA PRO A 216 2.95 -13.29 -9.88
C PRO A 216 1.49 -13.62 -10.22
N LEU A 217 0.82 -12.77 -11.01
CA LEU A 217 -0.59 -12.90 -11.38
C LEU A 217 -0.80 -13.47 -12.79
N LYS A 218 0.25 -13.95 -13.47
CA LYS A 218 0.14 -14.59 -14.77
C LYS A 218 -0.79 -15.81 -14.73
N ASP A 219 -1.79 -15.80 -15.58
CA ASP A 219 -2.73 -16.91 -15.77
C ASP A 219 -3.15 -17.03 -17.25
N ASN A 220 -2.57 -18.01 -17.96
CA ASN A 220 -2.85 -18.28 -19.37
C ASN A 220 -4.14 -19.10 -19.60
N THR A 221 -4.90 -19.41 -18.54
CA THR A 221 -6.19 -20.11 -18.64
C THR A 221 -7.38 -19.16 -18.76
N ARG A 222 -7.15 -17.84 -18.66
CA ARG A 222 -8.19 -16.81 -18.74
C ARG A 222 -8.51 -16.43 -20.20
N PRO A 223 -9.77 -16.07 -20.51
CA PRO A 223 -10.16 -15.63 -21.86
C PRO A 223 -9.33 -14.45 -22.38
N SER A 224 -9.06 -14.44 -23.68
CA SER A 224 -8.32 -13.39 -24.39
C SER A 224 -9.20 -12.32 -25.03
N ASP A 225 -10.52 -12.40 -24.81
CA ASP A 225 -11.57 -11.62 -25.49
C ASP A 225 -11.49 -10.12 -25.21
N ARG A 226 -10.86 -9.72 -24.10
CA ARG A 226 -10.68 -8.33 -23.68
C ARG A 226 -9.27 -7.79 -23.95
N ILE A 227 -8.39 -8.59 -24.56
CA ILE A 227 -7.05 -8.12 -24.91
C ILE A 227 -7.17 -7.20 -26.12
N ARG A 228 -6.66 -5.98 -25.96
CA ARG A 228 -6.86 -4.87 -26.90
C ARG A 228 -6.11 -5.06 -28.22
N GLN A 229 -6.48 -4.24 -29.20
CA GLN A 229 -5.91 -4.25 -30.56
C GLN A 229 -4.42 -3.85 -30.61
N ASP A 230 -3.94 -3.12 -29.60
CA ASP A 230 -2.57 -2.60 -29.55
C ASP A 230 -1.50 -3.66 -29.24
N VAL A 231 -1.92 -4.86 -28.82
CA VAL A 231 -1.02 -5.98 -28.50
C VAL A 231 -0.92 -6.93 -29.70
N SER A 232 0.29 -7.11 -30.23
CA SER A 232 0.53 -8.08 -31.32
C SER A 232 0.19 -9.51 -30.90
N ARG A 233 -0.42 -10.28 -31.82
CA ARG A 233 -0.67 -11.73 -31.66
C ARG A 233 0.43 -12.61 -32.25
N SER A 234 1.43 -11.99 -32.89
CA SER A 234 2.64 -12.65 -33.40
C SER A 234 3.85 -11.74 -33.17
N PRO A 235 4.18 -11.39 -31.90
CA PRO A 235 5.32 -10.53 -31.63
C PRO A 235 6.61 -11.18 -32.15
N GLY A 236 7.39 -10.43 -32.94
CA GLY A 236 8.57 -10.98 -33.63
C GLY A 236 8.26 -12.05 -34.68
N GLY A 237 7.02 -12.17 -35.14
CA GLY A 237 6.58 -13.18 -36.10
C GLY A 237 6.20 -14.54 -35.48
N ASP A 238 6.27 -14.69 -34.15
CA ASP A 238 5.97 -15.95 -33.46
C ASP A 238 4.75 -15.83 -32.54
N SER A 239 3.63 -16.44 -32.93
CA SER A 239 2.39 -16.41 -32.16
C SER A 239 2.47 -17.18 -30.83
N ARG A 240 3.43 -18.10 -30.68
CA ARG A 240 3.63 -18.84 -29.43
C ARG A 240 4.05 -17.90 -28.31
N ILE A 241 4.76 -16.82 -28.63
CA ILE A 241 5.17 -15.81 -27.65
C ILE A 241 3.92 -15.14 -27.05
N PHE A 242 2.92 -14.81 -27.88
CA PHE A 242 1.67 -14.24 -27.37
C PHE A 242 0.97 -15.22 -26.42
N VAL A 243 0.78 -16.47 -26.85
CA VAL A 243 0.05 -17.48 -26.06
C VAL A 243 0.78 -17.82 -24.75
N ASN A 244 2.10 -17.90 -24.76
CA ASN A 244 2.88 -18.35 -23.59
C ASN A 244 3.26 -17.22 -22.64
N ASN A 245 3.43 -15.98 -23.13
CA ASN A 245 3.99 -14.89 -22.33
C ASN A 245 3.03 -13.71 -22.16
N CYS A 246 2.42 -13.24 -23.25
CA CYS A 246 1.59 -12.02 -23.21
C CYS A 246 0.19 -12.29 -22.67
N LEU A 247 -0.44 -13.38 -23.13
CA LEU A 247 -1.80 -13.78 -22.77
C LEU A 247 -1.99 -13.80 -21.24
N ALA A 248 -1.02 -14.39 -20.54
CA ALA A 248 -1.11 -14.60 -19.10
C ALA A 248 -1.24 -13.31 -18.27
N CYS A 249 -0.60 -12.22 -18.69
CA CYS A 249 -0.76 -10.91 -18.06
C CYS A 249 -2.00 -10.18 -18.58
N HIS A 250 -2.15 -10.14 -19.91
CA HIS A 250 -3.14 -9.29 -20.57
C HIS A 250 -4.58 -9.74 -20.32
N SER A 251 -4.85 -11.05 -20.23
CA SER A 251 -6.21 -11.55 -19.98
C SER A 251 -6.80 -11.03 -18.66
N GLY A 252 -5.97 -10.80 -17.64
CA GLY A 252 -6.44 -10.18 -16.38
C GLY A 252 -6.34 -8.65 -16.38
N MET A 253 -5.21 -8.12 -16.85
CA MET A 253 -4.89 -6.70 -16.79
C MET A 253 -5.79 -5.84 -17.68
N ASP A 254 -5.99 -6.23 -18.94
CA ASP A 254 -6.68 -5.39 -19.94
C ASP A 254 -8.14 -5.08 -19.59
N PRO A 255 -8.96 -6.07 -19.17
CA PRO A 255 -10.34 -5.80 -18.76
C PRO A 255 -10.45 -4.98 -17.47
N LEU A 256 -9.48 -5.05 -16.55
CA LEU A 256 -9.47 -4.18 -15.36
C LEU A 256 -9.02 -2.76 -15.70
N ALA A 257 -7.93 -2.61 -16.47
CA ALA A 257 -7.41 -1.32 -16.90
C ALA A 257 -8.38 -0.55 -17.84
N GLN A 258 -9.46 -1.19 -18.29
CA GLN A 258 -10.56 -0.53 -19.00
C GLN A 258 -11.28 0.49 -18.11
N ALA A 259 -11.30 0.31 -16.79
CA ALA A 259 -11.88 1.27 -15.83
C ALA A 259 -11.32 2.70 -15.96
N TYR A 260 -10.13 2.84 -16.56
CA TYR A 260 -9.47 4.12 -16.77
C TYR A 260 -9.69 4.70 -18.18
N ALA A 261 -10.61 4.15 -18.99
CA ALA A 261 -10.78 4.49 -20.41
C ALA A 261 -11.07 5.98 -20.68
N TYR A 262 -11.64 6.68 -19.71
CA TYR A 262 -12.00 8.09 -19.82
C TYR A 262 -10.96 9.04 -19.22
N TYR A 263 -9.86 8.54 -18.63
CA TYR A 263 -8.84 9.35 -17.97
C TYR A 263 -7.59 9.51 -18.84
N ASN A 264 -7.04 10.72 -18.85
CA ASN A 264 -5.76 11.02 -19.45
C ASN A 264 -4.94 11.94 -18.55
N PHE A 265 -3.64 12.03 -18.81
CA PHE A 265 -2.76 13.03 -18.25
C PHE A 265 -2.37 13.98 -19.37
N ASP A 266 -2.86 15.22 -19.30
CA ASP A 266 -2.60 16.28 -20.27
C ASP A 266 -1.41 17.11 -19.79
N PHE A 267 -0.38 17.23 -20.61
CA PHE A 267 0.85 17.95 -20.30
C PHE A 267 1.49 18.51 -21.57
N THR A 268 2.19 19.63 -21.45
CA THR A 268 2.86 20.30 -22.58
C THR A 268 4.37 20.27 -22.41
N ASN A 269 5.08 19.43 -23.18
CA ASN A 269 6.55 19.24 -23.17
C ASN A 269 7.18 18.80 -21.84
N ASP A 270 6.64 19.21 -20.70
CA ASP A 270 7.09 18.90 -19.36
C ASP A 270 5.97 18.20 -18.58
N ARG A 271 6.30 16.99 -18.13
CA ARG A 271 5.44 16.14 -17.30
C ARG A 271 5.06 16.82 -15.98
N GLU A 272 5.90 17.70 -15.44
CA GLU A 272 5.63 18.42 -14.20
C GLU A 272 4.59 19.53 -14.34
N SER A 273 4.31 19.99 -15.57
CA SER A 273 3.22 20.96 -15.84
C SER A 273 1.87 20.30 -16.07
N GLY A 274 1.79 18.96 -16.01
CA GLY A 274 0.62 18.21 -16.42
C GLY A 274 -0.48 18.13 -15.37
N ARG A 275 -1.70 17.85 -15.85
CA ARG A 275 -2.91 17.65 -15.06
C ARG A 275 -3.65 16.39 -15.50
N ILE A 276 -4.38 15.77 -14.56
CA ILE A 276 -5.34 14.72 -14.91
C ILE A 276 -6.55 15.35 -15.60
N VAL A 277 -7.06 14.69 -16.64
CA VAL A 277 -8.28 15.08 -17.35
C VAL A 277 -9.21 13.87 -17.48
N TYR A 278 -10.52 14.15 -17.58
CA TYR A 278 -11.57 13.16 -17.66
C TYR A 278 -12.60 13.56 -18.71
N ASN A 279 -12.98 12.61 -19.58
CA ASN A 279 -14.06 12.82 -20.54
C ASN A 279 -15.40 12.52 -19.86
N ALA A 280 -16.05 13.57 -19.33
CA ALA A 280 -17.35 13.49 -18.68
C ALA A 280 -18.49 13.15 -19.66
N ASP A 281 -19.69 12.93 -19.15
CA ASP A 281 -20.87 12.76 -19.99
C ASP A 281 -21.06 13.98 -20.91
N GLY A 282 -21.37 13.70 -22.18
CA GLY A 282 -21.44 14.72 -23.24
C GLY A 282 -20.08 15.15 -23.80
N SER A 283 -18.95 14.72 -23.23
CA SER A 283 -17.63 14.93 -23.83
C SER A 283 -17.31 13.82 -24.82
N THR A 284 -16.81 14.17 -26.01
CA THR A 284 -16.33 13.19 -26.99
C THR A 284 -14.90 13.49 -27.38
N ASP A 285 -14.07 12.46 -27.33
CA ASP A 285 -12.76 12.46 -27.92
C ASP A 285 -12.89 12.47 -29.45
N PRO A 286 -12.25 13.41 -30.17
CA PRO A 286 -12.41 13.55 -31.61
C PRO A 286 -11.86 12.36 -32.40
N ASP A 287 -10.87 11.63 -31.87
CA ASP A 287 -10.26 10.50 -32.56
C ASP A 287 -11.10 9.24 -32.41
N THR A 288 -11.75 9.05 -31.25
CA THR A 288 -12.56 7.85 -30.98
C THR A 288 -14.04 8.02 -31.27
N GLY A 289 -14.52 9.27 -31.38
CA GLY A 289 -15.95 9.58 -31.50
C GLY A 289 -16.77 9.17 -30.26
N SER A 290 -16.11 8.95 -29.13
CA SER A 290 -16.70 8.45 -27.88
C SER A 290 -16.05 9.13 -26.67
N ARG A 291 -16.48 8.81 -25.45
CA ARG A 291 -15.81 9.27 -24.22
C ARG A 291 -14.42 8.64 -24.04
N VAL A 292 -14.11 7.53 -24.71
CA VAL A 292 -12.82 6.84 -24.59
C VAL A 292 -11.69 7.73 -25.10
N GLN A 293 -10.63 7.87 -24.31
CA GLN A 293 -9.45 8.66 -24.66
C GLN A 293 -8.73 8.03 -25.87
N ALA A 294 -8.30 8.86 -26.82
CA ALA A 294 -7.62 8.46 -28.06
C ALA A 294 -6.51 7.43 -27.86
N LYS A 295 -5.78 7.55 -26.73
CA LYS A 295 -4.71 6.63 -26.34
C LYS A 295 -5.12 5.15 -26.36
N TYR A 296 -6.39 4.82 -26.11
CA TYR A 296 -6.88 3.43 -26.10
C TYR A 296 -7.02 2.83 -27.50
N HIS A 297 -7.05 3.64 -28.56
CA HIS A 297 -7.18 3.21 -29.95
C HIS A 297 -5.87 3.37 -30.75
N ILE A 298 -4.78 3.77 -30.10
CA ILE A 298 -3.44 3.80 -30.69
C ILE A 298 -3.00 2.36 -31.04
N ASN A 299 -2.26 2.21 -32.14
CA ASN A 299 -1.76 0.92 -32.63
C ASN A 299 -2.85 -0.12 -32.93
N ALA A 300 -4.06 0.31 -33.29
CA ALA A 300 -5.17 -0.59 -33.62
C ALA A 300 -4.86 -1.58 -34.76
N THR A 301 -3.86 -1.28 -35.59
CA THR A 301 -3.40 -2.16 -36.68
C THR A 301 -2.52 -3.33 -36.22
N ASN A 302 -2.04 -3.35 -34.96
CA ASN A 302 -1.24 -4.47 -34.44
C ASN A 302 -2.04 -5.78 -34.40
N PHE A 303 -3.32 -5.70 -34.06
CA PHE A 303 -4.26 -6.80 -34.21
C PHE A 303 -5.69 -6.24 -34.40
N PRO A 304 -6.14 -6.02 -35.66
CA PRO A 304 -7.43 -5.39 -35.95
C PRO A 304 -8.65 -6.12 -35.35
N TYR A 305 -8.53 -7.43 -35.14
CA TYR A 305 -9.56 -8.28 -34.51
C TYR A 305 -9.50 -8.29 -32.99
N GLY A 306 -8.61 -7.51 -32.37
CA GLY A 306 -8.52 -7.35 -30.93
C GLY A 306 -9.69 -6.57 -30.35
N PHE A 307 -9.75 -6.51 -29.03
CA PHE A 307 -10.80 -5.80 -28.34
C PHE A 307 -10.71 -4.28 -28.56
N VAL A 308 -11.81 -3.68 -29.05
CA VAL A 308 -11.97 -2.22 -29.13
C VAL A 308 -12.58 -1.73 -27.82
N THR A 309 -11.87 -0.88 -27.08
CA THR A 309 -12.41 -0.27 -25.86
C THR A 309 -13.46 0.77 -26.23
N ARG A 310 -14.70 0.58 -25.76
CA ARG A 310 -15.87 1.44 -26.11
C ARG A 310 -16.40 2.27 -24.94
N ASN A 311 -16.04 1.88 -23.72
CA ASN A 311 -16.46 2.50 -22.47
C ASN A 311 -15.48 2.13 -21.35
N ASP A 312 -15.79 2.50 -20.11
CA ASP A 312 -15.01 2.20 -18.91
C ASP A 312 -15.56 1.02 -18.09
N ASP A 313 -16.36 0.14 -18.71
CA ASP A 313 -16.83 -1.10 -18.07
C ASP A 313 -15.67 -2.09 -17.90
N TRP A 314 -15.48 -2.61 -16.69
CA TRP A 314 -14.45 -3.58 -16.37
C TRP A 314 -15.04 -4.88 -15.83
N ILE A 315 -14.27 -5.96 -15.95
CA ILE A 315 -14.59 -7.27 -15.39
C ILE A 315 -13.33 -7.92 -14.83
N ASN A 316 -13.44 -8.53 -13.64
CA ASN A 316 -12.32 -9.13 -12.93
C ASN A 316 -12.21 -10.63 -13.21
N TYR A 317 -11.43 -11.00 -14.23
CA TYR A 317 -11.16 -12.41 -14.53
C TYR A 317 -10.31 -13.11 -13.45
N TRP A 318 -9.61 -12.36 -12.60
CA TRP A 318 -8.84 -12.92 -11.48
C TRP A 318 -9.70 -13.37 -10.30
N ARG A 319 -11.03 -13.19 -10.36
CA ARG A 319 -11.97 -13.87 -9.44
C ARG A 319 -12.07 -15.36 -9.65
N GLN A 320 -11.51 -15.86 -10.76
CA GLN A 320 -11.44 -17.28 -11.07
C GLN A 320 -9.99 -17.73 -11.22
N GLY A 321 -9.79 -19.05 -11.28
CA GLY A 321 -8.47 -19.64 -11.50
C GLY A 321 -7.54 -19.48 -10.30
N ILE A 322 -6.23 -19.47 -10.55
CA ILE A 322 -5.23 -19.48 -9.49
C ILE A 322 -5.19 -18.17 -8.69
N ASN A 323 -5.62 -17.05 -9.29
CA ASN A 323 -5.52 -15.73 -8.68
C ASN A 323 -6.66 -15.45 -7.69
N SER A 324 -7.78 -16.19 -7.78
CA SER A 324 -8.90 -16.02 -6.84
C SER A 324 -8.47 -16.30 -5.41
N LYS A 325 -7.63 -17.32 -5.22
CA LYS A 325 -7.06 -17.69 -3.91
C LYS A 325 -5.94 -16.77 -3.45
N LYS A 326 -5.15 -16.23 -4.39
CA LYS A 326 -4.02 -15.33 -4.08
C LYS A 326 -4.49 -13.97 -3.59
N LEU A 327 -5.51 -13.42 -4.26
CA LEU A 327 -6.02 -12.08 -3.99
C LEU A 327 -7.19 -12.11 -2.99
N ASN A 328 -7.93 -13.22 -2.98
CA ASN A 328 -9.04 -13.50 -2.08
C ASN A 328 -10.03 -12.33 -2.01
N TRP A 329 -10.78 -12.21 -3.10
CA TRP A 329 -11.73 -11.13 -3.37
C TRP A 329 -12.95 -11.20 -2.46
N ASP A 330 -13.52 -10.03 -2.14
CA ASP A 330 -14.80 -9.95 -1.44
C ASP A 330 -15.92 -10.57 -2.29
N GLU A 331 -16.53 -11.64 -1.78
CA GLU A 331 -17.61 -12.38 -2.44
C GLU A 331 -18.93 -11.59 -2.53
N THR A 332 -19.08 -10.53 -1.73
CA THR A 332 -20.26 -9.64 -1.78
C THR A 332 -20.22 -8.67 -2.95
N LEU A 333 -19.05 -8.45 -3.56
CA LEU A 333 -18.86 -7.58 -4.72
C LEU A 333 -19.05 -8.36 -6.03
N PRO A 334 -19.60 -7.71 -7.09
CA PRO A 334 -20.01 -8.39 -8.32
C PRO A 334 -18.85 -8.81 -9.22
N GLY A 335 -17.63 -8.34 -8.98
CA GLY A 335 -16.47 -8.63 -9.83
C GLY A 335 -16.49 -7.98 -11.20
N LYS A 336 -17.30 -6.94 -11.37
CA LYS A 336 -17.44 -6.11 -12.55
C LYS A 336 -18.01 -4.76 -12.15
N GLY A 337 -17.81 -3.74 -12.98
CA GLY A 337 -18.31 -2.40 -12.70
C GLY A 337 -17.97 -1.44 -13.82
N ALA A 338 -18.14 -0.15 -13.58
CA ALA A 338 -17.78 0.93 -14.48
C ALA A 338 -16.91 1.97 -13.76
N GLY A 339 -15.84 2.39 -14.42
CA GLY A 339 -14.97 3.48 -13.96
C GLY A 339 -14.04 3.12 -12.80
N ALA A 340 -13.07 4.01 -12.58
CA ALA A 340 -12.00 3.85 -11.59
C ALA A 340 -12.49 3.69 -10.15
N LYS A 341 -13.58 4.37 -9.77
CA LYS A 341 -14.15 4.29 -8.40
C LYS A 341 -14.58 2.87 -8.04
N SER A 342 -15.38 2.23 -8.91
CA SER A 342 -15.87 0.87 -8.64
C SER A 342 -14.76 -0.17 -8.75
N LEU A 343 -13.77 0.04 -9.63
CA LEU A 343 -12.56 -0.79 -9.62
C LEU A 343 -11.78 -0.62 -8.31
N GLY A 344 -11.66 0.60 -7.81
CA GLY A 344 -11.05 0.87 -6.51
C GLY A 344 -11.74 0.12 -5.37
N GLN A 345 -13.07 0.05 -5.40
CA GLN A 345 -13.86 -0.76 -4.46
C GLN A 345 -13.50 -2.24 -4.54
N GLU A 346 -13.45 -2.80 -5.74
CA GLU A 346 -13.06 -4.19 -5.97
C GLU A 346 -11.66 -4.50 -5.39
N LEU A 347 -10.70 -3.62 -5.63
CA LEU A 347 -9.31 -3.79 -5.19
C LEU A 347 -9.18 -3.64 -3.67
N ALA A 348 -9.77 -2.58 -3.09
CA ALA A 348 -9.64 -2.24 -1.68
C ALA A 348 -10.38 -3.20 -0.74
N ASN A 349 -11.38 -3.94 -1.23
CA ASN A 349 -12.09 -4.95 -0.43
C ASN A 349 -11.47 -6.35 -0.51
N SER A 350 -10.41 -6.54 -1.30
CA SER A 350 -9.67 -7.81 -1.32
C SER A 350 -8.92 -8.06 -0.01
N GLU A 351 -8.72 -9.33 0.35
CA GLU A 351 -7.84 -9.70 1.47
C GLU A 351 -6.39 -9.27 1.20
N ALA A 352 -5.94 -9.35 -0.06
CA ALA A 352 -4.62 -8.88 -0.46
C ALA A 352 -4.38 -7.40 -0.14
N PHE A 353 -5.42 -6.55 -0.24
CA PHE A 353 -5.33 -5.17 0.18
C PHE A 353 -5.01 -5.05 1.67
N ALA A 354 -5.83 -5.67 2.52
CA ALA A 354 -5.62 -5.64 3.98
C ALA A 354 -4.23 -6.17 4.37
N GLN A 355 -3.84 -7.32 3.80
CA GLN A 355 -2.52 -7.90 4.03
C GLN A 355 -1.38 -6.98 3.58
N CYS A 356 -1.54 -6.30 2.45
CA CYS A 356 -0.52 -5.38 1.95
C CYS A 356 -0.31 -4.20 2.89
N GLN A 357 -1.40 -3.55 3.33
CA GLN A 357 -1.29 -2.41 4.23
C GLN A 357 -0.61 -2.80 5.54
N VAL A 358 -1.02 -3.90 6.15
CA VAL A 358 -0.42 -4.39 7.42
C VAL A 358 1.06 -4.75 7.24
N LYS A 359 1.44 -5.46 6.17
CA LYS A 359 2.85 -5.78 5.90
C LYS A 359 3.71 -4.54 5.71
N LYS A 360 3.18 -3.50 5.07
CA LYS A 360 3.88 -2.23 4.90
C LYS A 360 4.07 -1.51 6.23
N VAL A 361 3.06 -1.48 7.09
CA VAL A 361 3.19 -0.92 8.44
C VAL A 361 4.20 -1.73 9.26
N PHE A 362 4.14 -3.07 9.20
CA PHE A 362 5.12 -3.95 9.83
C PHE A 362 6.54 -3.59 9.43
N LYS A 363 6.80 -3.51 8.12
CA LYS A 363 8.12 -3.16 7.61
C LYS A 363 8.58 -1.77 8.07
N THR A 364 7.66 -0.82 8.13
CA THR A 364 7.95 0.57 8.51
C THR A 364 8.31 0.67 9.99
N VAL A 365 7.55 -0.01 10.85
CA VAL A 365 7.71 0.12 12.31
C VAL A 365 8.76 -0.85 12.84
N CYS A 366 8.78 -2.09 12.36
CA CYS A 366 9.74 -3.11 12.80
C CYS A 366 11.06 -3.10 12.02
N LEU A 367 11.16 -2.27 10.97
CA LEU A 367 12.36 -2.09 10.13
C LEU A 367 12.87 -3.39 9.47
N ARG A 368 11.97 -4.36 9.25
CA ARG A 368 12.26 -5.68 8.67
C ARG A 368 11.02 -6.31 8.06
N GLU A 369 11.21 -7.28 7.18
CA GLU A 369 10.10 -8.10 6.68
C GLU A 369 9.63 -9.11 7.74
N PRO A 370 8.33 -9.46 7.78
CA PRO A 370 7.84 -10.53 8.66
C PRO A 370 8.35 -11.88 8.15
N LYS A 371 9.13 -12.59 8.98
CA LYS A 371 9.77 -13.86 8.58
C LYS A 371 9.58 -14.98 9.58
N SER A 372 9.57 -14.66 10.88
CA SER A 372 9.40 -15.67 11.93
C SER A 372 7.95 -16.13 12.02
N THR A 373 7.71 -17.30 12.60
CA THR A 373 6.35 -17.77 12.90
C THR A 373 5.55 -16.76 13.73
N ASN A 374 6.22 -16.07 14.67
CA ASN A 374 5.60 -15.04 15.49
C ASN A 374 5.23 -13.80 14.66
N ASP A 375 6.09 -13.37 13.74
CA ASP A 375 5.79 -12.23 12.86
C ASP A 375 4.60 -12.53 11.96
N LEU A 376 4.57 -13.72 11.38
CA LEU A 376 3.50 -14.14 10.49
C LEU A 376 2.17 -14.26 11.25
N ALA A 377 2.21 -14.77 12.47
CA ALA A 377 1.05 -14.79 13.37
C ALA A 377 0.60 -13.37 13.74
N GLN A 378 1.53 -12.47 14.09
CA GLN A 378 1.21 -11.09 14.43
C GLN A 378 0.61 -10.34 13.24
N VAL A 379 1.17 -10.48 12.04
CA VAL A 379 0.62 -9.88 10.82
C VAL A 379 -0.79 -10.42 10.57
N ALA A 380 -1.03 -11.72 10.71
CA ALA A 380 -2.37 -12.28 10.55
C ALA A 380 -3.38 -11.71 11.57
N THR A 381 -2.97 -11.60 12.84
CA THR A 381 -3.78 -10.96 13.89
C THR A 381 -4.07 -9.49 13.58
N SER A 382 -3.05 -8.75 13.12
CA SER A 382 -3.18 -7.33 12.81
C SER A 382 -4.03 -7.11 11.55
N VAL A 383 -4.02 -8.03 10.58
CA VAL A 383 -4.95 -8.03 9.43
C VAL A 383 -6.39 -8.23 9.88
N ALA A 384 -6.64 -9.21 10.77
CA ALA A 384 -7.97 -9.42 11.34
C ALA A 384 -8.44 -8.18 12.11
N SER A 385 -7.56 -7.60 12.95
CA SER A 385 -7.84 -6.37 13.70
C SER A 385 -8.13 -5.18 12.78
N PHE A 386 -7.32 -4.98 11.73
CA PHE A 386 -7.51 -3.91 10.76
C PHE A 386 -8.90 -3.98 10.13
N LYS A 387 -9.34 -5.17 9.73
CA LYS A 387 -10.67 -5.39 9.15
C LYS A 387 -11.79 -5.16 10.18
N SER A 388 -11.63 -5.61 11.44
CA SER A 388 -12.65 -5.42 12.48
C SER A 388 -12.76 -3.97 12.96
N HIS A 389 -11.68 -3.19 12.88
CA HIS A 389 -11.62 -1.79 13.30
C HIS A 389 -11.84 -0.81 12.14
N SER A 390 -12.72 -1.17 11.21
CA SER A 390 -13.12 -0.31 10.08
C SER A 390 -11.94 0.16 9.22
N TYR A 391 -10.91 -0.67 9.06
CA TYR A 391 -9.73 -0.38 8.25
C TYR A 391 -9.01 0.92 8.68
N ARG A 392 -8.94 1.20 9.98
CA ARG A 392 -8.15 2.33 10.53
C ARG A 392 -6.68 1.98 10.57
N LEU A 393 -5.89 2.56 9.68
CA LEU A 393 -4.48 2.20 9.54
C LEU A 393 -3.63 2.68 10.73
N LYS A 394 -4.04 3.76 11.40
CA LYS A 394 -3.37 4.26 12.62
C LYS A 394 -3.32 3.21 13.74
N ASN A 395 -4.40 2.43 13.91
CA ASN A 395 -4.42 1.32 14.87
C ASN A 395 -3.36 0.27 14.56
N VAL A 396 -3.13 -0.03 13.27
CA VAL A 396 -2.10 -0.99 12.85
C VAL A 396 -0.70 -0.49 13.20
N PHE A 397 -0.44 0.81 13.09
CA PHE A 397 0.82 1.41 13.55
C PHE A 397 1.00 1.20 15.06
N SER A 398 -0.04 1.47 15.86
CA SER A 398 -0.02 1.26 17.31
C SER A 398 0.25 -0.20 17.67
N GLU A 399 -0.52 -1.13 17.11
CA GLU A 399 -0.39 -2.59 17.36
C GLU A 399 1.01 -3.12 17.02
N LEU A 400 1.52 -2.77 15.83
CA LEU A 400 2.83 -3.25 15.39
C LEU A 400 3.99 -2.53 16.06
N GLY A 401 3.78 -1.28 16.49
CA GLY A 401 4.70 -0.56 17.38
C GLY A 401 4.90 -1.32 18.68
N VAL A 402 3.79 -1.66 19.35
CA VAL A 402 3.82 -2.44 20.60
C VAL A 402 4.46 -3.81 20.39
N TYR A 403 4.14 -4.52 19.31
CA TYR A 403 4.77 -5.82 19.00
C TYR A 403 6.30 -5.72 18.90
N CYS A 404 6.79 -4.63 18.29
CA CYS A 404 8.20 -4.45 17.97
C CYS A 404 8.98 -3.60 18.98
N MET A 405 8.40 -3.21 20.12
CA MET A 405 9.05 -2.29 21.08
C MET A 405 10.17 -2.92 21.92
N GLY A 406 10.25 -4.25 21.99
CA GLY A 406 11.24 -4.97 22.82
C GLY A 406 12.31 -5.73 22.03
N GLU A 407 12.44 -5.47 20.73
CA GLU A 407 13.32 -6.19 19.79
C GLU A 407 14.69 -5.57 19.54
#